data_AF-A0A4U6W750-F1
#
_entry.id   AF-A0A4U6W750-F1
#
_cell.length_a   1.000
_cell.length_b   1.000
_cell.length_c   1.000
_cell.angle_alpha   90.00
_cell.angle_beta   90.00
_cell.angle_gamma   90.00
#
_symmetry.space_group_name_H-M   'P 1'
#
loop_
_entity.id
_entity.type
_entity.pdbx_description
1 polymer ?
#
loop_
_entity_poly.entity_id
_entity_poly.type
_entity_poly.pdbx_seq_one_letter_code
_entity_poly.pdbx_strand_id
1 'polypeptide(L)'
;MTLESYTCDLCILQKRETIKDRLAVPFYMEIMILMAWSIWTIRNDWMFKGIDPTVQQCKRKFISEFSTLLHRARPTMVPNMKVWMQSL
;
A
#
# COMPACT_ATOMS: atom_id res chain seq x y z
N MET A 1 -28.67 2.41 20.87
CA MET A 1 -27.45 1.62 20.64
C MET A 1 -26.59 2.41 19.66
N THR A 2 -25.89 3.41 20.17
CA THR A 2 -24.93 4.21 19.40
C THR A 2 -23.63 3.42 19.36
N LEU A 3 -23.32 2.83 18.21
CA LEU A 3 -21.99 2.27 17.98
C LEU A 3 -21.02 3.46 17.91
N GLU A 4 -20.27 3.61 18.98
CA GLU A 4 -19.37 4.72 19.21
C GLU A 4 -18.17 4.64 18.25
N SER A 5 -18.22 5.51 17.24
CA SER A 5 -17.24 5.71 16.15
C SER A 5 -15.77 5.71 16.59
N TYR A 6 -15.49 6.12 17.82
CA TYR A 6 -14.12 6.26 18.35
C TYR A 6 -13.37 4.94 18.56
N THR A 7 -14.07 3.81 18.70
CA THR A 7 -13.43 2.49 18.75
C THR A 7 -12.78 2.12 17.41
N CYS A 8 -13.37 2.57 16.30
CA CYS A 8 -12.83 2.35 14.96
C CYS A 8 -11.60 3.22 14.70
N ASP A 9 -11.63 4.48 15.14
CA ASP A 9 -10.51 5.42 14.98
C ASP A 9 -9.25 4.94 15.73
N LEU A 10 -9.41 4.46 16.98
CA LEU A 10 -8.30 3.89 17.74
C LEU A 10 -7.72 2.64 17.06
N CYS A 11 -8.59 1.78 16.50
CA CYS A 11 -8.17 0.56 15.79
C CYS A 11 -7.38 0.88 14.51
N ILE A 12 -7.82 1.88 13.73
CA ILE A 12 -7.13 2.31 12.51
C ILE A 12 -5.74 2.86 12.83
N LEU A 13 -5.63 3.71 13.86
CA LEU A 13 -4.34 4.27 14.30
C LEU A 13 -3.39 3.18 14.81
N GLN A 14 -3.89 2.21 15.58
CA GLN A 14 -3.11 1.07 16.05
C GLN A 14 -2.61 0.19 14.90
N LYS A 15 -3.46 -0.06 13.89
CA LYS A 15 -3.07 -0.83 12.70
C LYS A 15 -2.00 -0.10 11.90
N ARG A 16 -2.11 1.21 11.74
CA ARG A 16 -1.09 2.04 11.10
C ARG A 16 0.25 1.94 11.81
N GLU A 17 0.26 2.08 13.14
CA GLU A 17 1.50 2.00 13.93
C GLU A 17 2.13 0.61 13.83
N THR A 18 1.32 -0.45 13.90
CA THR A 18 1.79 -1.83 13.72
C THR A 18 2.44 -2.04 12.35
N ILE A 19 1.85 -1.50 11.28
CA ILE A 19 2.40 -1.61 9.93
C ILE A 19 3.70 -0.82 9.80
N LYS A 20 3.74 0.39 10.35
CA LYS A 20 4.93 1.23 10.39
C LYS A 20 6.09 0.52 11.09
N ASP A 21 5.84 -0.07 12.25
CA ASP A 21 6.86 -0.80 13.03
C ASP A 21 7.35 -2.05 12.31
N ARG A 22 6.44 -2.78 11.64
CA ARG A 22 6.80 -3.98 10.86
C ARG A 22 7.59 -3.67 9.60
N LEU A 23 7.24 -2.57 8.92
CA LEU A 23 7.92 -2.17 7.69
C LEU A 23 9.31 -1.58 7.98
N ALA A 24 9.46 -0.85 9.09
CA ALA A 24 10.72 -0.26 9.55
C ALA A 24 11.48 0.53 8.46
N VAL A 25 10.77 1.15 7.53
CA VAL A 25 11.33 2.00 6.46
C VAL A 25 10.77 3.42 6.51
N PRO A 26 11.53 4.45 6.11
CA PRO A 26 11.09 5.83 6.17
C PRO A 26 9.95 6.18 5.19
N PHE A 27 9.67 5.30 4.22
CA PHE A 27 8.63 5.46 3.19
C PHE A 27 7.44 4.50 3.40
N TYR A 28 7.13 4.17 4.65
CA TYR A 28 6.04 3.25 5.00
C TYR A 28 4.66 3.77 4.55
N MET A 29 4.46 5.10 4.53
CA MET A 29 3.21 5.73 4.10
C MET A 29 2.95 5.48 2.62
N GLU A 30 3.96 5.64 1.78
CA GLU A 30 3.91 5.39 0.35
C GLU A 30 3.56 3.93 0.07
N ILE A 31 4.12 2.99 0.83
CA ILE A 31 3.79 1.57 0.74
C ILE A 31 2.31 1.34 1.07
N MET A 32 1.80 1.88 2.17
CA MET A 32 0.41 1.70 2.57
C MET A 32 -0.57 2.29 1.55
N ILE A 33 -0.30 3.51 1.07
CA ILE A 33 -1.15 4.20 0.10
C ILE A 33 -1.18 3.41 -1.22
N LEU A 34 -0.01 3.01 -1.74
CA LEU A 34 0.06 2.25 -3.00
C LEU A 34 -0.54 0.85 -2.88
N MET A 35 -0.42 0.20 -1.72
CA MET A 35 -1.06 -1.09 -1.48
C MET A 35 -2.59 -0.95 -1.46
N ALA A 36 -3.12 0.05 -0.74
CA ALA A 36 -4.55 0.34 -0.73
C ALA A 36 -5.07 0.68 -2.14
N TRP A 37 -4.33 1.49 -2.90
CA TRP A 37 -4.62 1.81 -4.30
C TRP A 37 -4.65 0.57 -5.20
N SER A 38 -3.67 -0.33 -5.02
CA SER A 38 -3.59 -1.57 -5.81
C SER A 38 -4.78 -2.49 -5.51
N ILE A 39 -5.13 -2.68 -4.25
CA ILE A 39 -6.31 -3.47 -3.84
C ILE A 39 -7.58 -2.86 -4.41
N TRP A 40 -7.73 -1.53 -4.30
CA TRP A 40 -8.89 -0.83 -4.84
C TRP A 40 -9.03 -1.01 -6.36
N THR A 41 -7.92 -0.89 -7.10
CA THR A 41 -7.92 -1.06 -8.55
C THR A 41 -8.29 -2.50 -8.96
N ILE A 42 -7.75 -3.50 -8.26
CA ILE A 42 -8.09 -4.91 -8.51
C ILE A 42 -9.57 -5.19 -8.23
N ARG A 43 -10.13 -4.64 -7.16
CA ARG A 43 -11.58 -4.75 -6.87
C ARG A 43 -12.44 -4.08 -7.92
N ASN A 44 -12.00 -2.95 -8.47
CA ASN A 44 -12.70 -2.28 -9.56
C ASN A 44 -12.63 -3.08 -10.86
N ASP A 45 -11.48 -3.67 -11.18
CA ASP A 45 -11.34 -4.53 -12.36
C ASP A 45 -12.25 -5.76 -12.25
N TRP A 46 -12.42 -6.32 -11.05
CA TRP A 46 -13.40 -7.37 -10.82
C TRP A 46 -14.83 -6.89 -11.06
N MET A 47 -15.23 -5.77 -10.47
CA MET A 47 -16.60 -5.25 -10.56
C MET A 47 -16.98 -4.79 -11.98
N PHE A 48 -16.06 -4.17 -12.72
CA PHE A 48 -16.36 -3.55 -14.01
C PHE A 48 -15.90 -4.37 -15.22
N LYS A 49 -14.93 -5.27 -15.06
CA LYS A 49 -14.36 -6.06 -16.17
C LYS A 49 -14.49 -7.57 -15.96
N GLY A 50 -15.03 -8.02 -14.82
CA GLY A 50 -15.18 -9.44 -14.50
C GLY A 50 -13.84 -10.17 -14.37
N ILE A 51 -12.74 -9.44 -14.11
CA ILE A 51 -11.42 -10.05 -13.93
C ILE A 51 -11.31 -10.54 -12.49
N ASP A 52 -11.14 -11.85 -12.31
CA ASP A 52 -11.02 -12.41 -10.96
C ASP A 52 -9.80 -11.82 -10.22
N PRO A 53 -9.99 -11.35 -8.97
CA PRO A 53 -8.94 -10.72 -8.21
C PRO A 53 -7.95 -11.76 -7.68
N THR A 54 -6.67 -11.60 -7.99
CA THR A 54 -5.60 -12.43 -7.41
C THR A 54 -4.56 -11.59 -6.66
N VAL A 55 -3.95 -12.21 -5.64
CA VAL A 55 -2.86 -11.59 -4.88
C VAL A 55 -1.69 -11.24 -5.80
N GLN A 56 -1.37 -12.10 -6.77
CA GLN A 56 -0.30 -11.89 -7.75
C GLN A 56 -0.57 -10.67 -8.63
N GLN A 57 -1.80 -10.46 -9.11
CA GLN A 57 -2.15 -9.25 -9.87
C GLN A 57 -2.03 -8.00 -9.00
N CYS A 58 -2.50 -8.05 -7.76
CA CYS A 58 -2.33 -6.95 -6.81
C CYS A 58 -0.84 -6.62 -6.57
N LYS A 59 0.00 -7.64 -6.36
CA LYS A 59 1.45 -7.47 -6.19
C LYS A 59 2.09 -6.86 -7.44
N ARG A 60 1.75 -7.33 -8.65
CA ARG A 60 2.26 -6.75 -9.91
C ARG A 60 1.83 -5.30 -10.08
N LYS A 61 0.56 -4.98 -9.78
CA LYS A 61 0.04 -3.62 -9.82
C LYS A 61 0.80 -2.72 -8.85
N PHE A 62 0.98 -3.18 -7.61
CA PHE A 62 1.77 -2.46 -6.60
C PHE A 62 3.19 -2.18 -7.08
N ILE A 63 3.92 -3.18 -7.59
CA ILE A 63 5.30 -3.00 -8.09
C ILE A 63 5.35 -1.99 -9.25
N SER A 64 4.36 -2.03 -10.15
CA SER A 64 4.27 -1.08 -11.28
C SER A 64 4.03 0.36 -10.80
N GLU A 65 3.14 0.56 -9.84
CA GLU A 65 2.85 1.89 -9.27
C GLU A 65 4.04 2.39 -8.43
N PHE A 66 4.68 1.51 -7.66
CA PHE A 66 5.88 1.84 -6.89
C PHE A 66 7.05 2.22 -7.79
N SER A 67 7.23 1.53 -8.93
CA SER A 67 8.22 1.91 -9.94
C SER A 67 7.96 3.32 -10.47
N THR A 68 6.70 3.68 -10.68
CA THR A 68 6.30 5.04 -11.11
C THR A 68 6.61 6.08 -10.03
N LEU A 69 6.37 5.75 -8.75
CA LEU A 69 6.70 6.60 -7.60
C LEU A 69 8.19 6.94 -7.54
N LEU A 70 9.09 6.01 -7.86
CA LEU A 70 10.55 6.23 -7.84
C LEU A 70 11.00 7.41 -8.71
N HIS A 71 10.26 7.73 -9.79
CA HIS A 71 10.57 8.86 -10.66
C HIS A 71 10.23 10.22 -10.03
N ARG A 72 9.34 10.25 -9.04
CA ARG A 72 8.89 11.48 -8.35
C ARG A 72 9.39 11.57 -6.91
N ALA A 73 9.96 10.49 -6.39
CA ALA A 73 10.52 10.44 -5.05
C ALA A 73 11.76 11.34 -4.92
N ARG A 74 12.06 11.75 -3.69
CA ARG A 74 13.26 12.53 -3.40
C ARG A 74 14.50 11.72 -3.84
N PRO A 75 15.44 12.29 -4.63
CA PRO A 75 16.58 11.53 -5.16
C PRO A 75 17.42 10.82 -4.09
N THR A 76 17.51 11.40 -2.89
CA THR A 76 18.22 10.83 -1.74
C THR A 76 17.56 9.56 -1.18
N MET A 77 16.25 9.39 -1.35
CA MET A 77 15.50 8.21 -0.89
C MET A 77 15.44 7.09 -1.92
N VAL A 78 15.58 7.42 -3.20
CA VAL A 78 15.45 6.47 -4.33
C VAL A 78 16.34 5.23 -4.19
N PRO A 79 17.63 5.31 -3.80
CA PRO A 79 18.47 4.12 -3.64
C PRO A 79 17.89 3.12 -2.64
N ASN A 80 17.49 3.60 -1.44
CA ASN A 80 16.91 2.76 -0.39
C ASN A 80 15.57 2.15 -0.84
N MET A 81 14.74 2.94 -1.52
CA MET A 81 13.47 2.46 -2.06
C MET A 81 13.66 1.40 -3.15
N LYS A 82 14.69 1.52 -4.01
CA LYS A 82 15.03 0.52 -5.02
C LYS A 82 15.50 -0.79 -4.40
N VAL A 83 16.39 -0.73 -3.41
CA VAL A 83 16.89 -1.92 -2.69
C VAL A 83 15.73 -2.65 -2.03
N TRP A 84 14.85 -1.91 -1.35
CA TRP A 84 13.65 -2.49 -0.74
C TRP A 84 12.72 -3.10 -1.79
N MET A 85 12.47 -2.43 -2.91
CA MET A 85 11.61 -2.93 -3.98
C MET A 85 12.17 -4.22 -4.62
N GLN A 86 13.49 -4.35 -4.73
CA GLN A 86 14.14 -5.56 -5.24
C GLN A 86 14.03 -6.75 -4.28
N SER A 87 13.72 -6.51 -3.00
CA SER A 87 13.53 -7.56 -1.99
C SER A 87 12.11 -8.14 -1.94
N LEU A 88 11.16 -7.55 -2.69
CA LEU A 88 9.74 -7.94 -2.74
C LEU A 88 9.46 -9.09 -3.70
#